data_AF-A0A381U689-F1
#
_entry.id   AF-A0A381U689-F1
#
_cell.length_a   1.000
_cell.length_b   1.000
_cell.length_c   1.000
_cell.angle_alpha   90.00
_cell.angle_beta   90.00
_cell.angle_gamma   90.00
#
_symmetry.space_group_name_H-M   'P 1'
#
loop_
_entity.id
_entity.type
_entity.pdbx_description
1 polymer ?
#
loop_
_entity_poly.entity_id
_entity_poly.type
_entity_poly.pdbx_seq_one_letter_code
_entity_poly.pdbx_strand_id
1 'polypeptide(L)'
;VLLAGCGKVQQATPANPEADIALLSAAYDGNIEAAKQQLAEGADVNVKDKDYRNETPLQYAAQEGHMKVAELLIANGADVNAKVFGNGETPLQYAVQEGHKEIVELLIANDADVNALSVYGAPLDEAVERDESEIADLLRKHGAKTGEELKSEGK
;
A
#
# COMPACT_ATOMS: atom_id res chain seq x y z
N VAL A 1 -39.78 16.75 -14.27
CA VAL A 1 -38.54 17.38 -13.77
C VAL A 1 -38.21 16.72 -12.44
N LEU A 2 -37.23 15.81 -12.43
CA LEU A 2 -36.37 15.50 -11.29
C LEU A 2 -35.20 14.67 -11.85
N LEU A 3 -34.00 15.16 -11.56
CA LEU A 3 -32.73 14.88 -12.22
C LEU A 3 -32.07 13.61 -11.68
N ALA A 4 -31.24 13.05 -12.55
CA ALA A 4 -30.35 11.90 -12.35
C ALA A 4 -29.59 11.92 -11.01
N GLY A 5 -29.68 10.81 -10.27
CA GLY A 5 -28.66 10.39 -9.32
C GLY A 5 -27.64 9.52 -10.03
N CYS A 6 -26.57 10.12 -10.56
CA CYS A 6 -25.38 9.39 -10.99
C CYS A 6 -24.61 8.90 -9.75
N GLY A 7 -25.14 7.87 -9.09
CA GLY A 7 -24.28 6.98 -8.33
C GLY A 7 -23.40 6.27 -9.35
N LYS A 8 -22.09 6.46 -9.27
CA LYS A 8 -21.13 5.59 -9.98
C LYS A 8 -21.34 4.19 -9.42
N VAL A 9 -22.24 3.42 -10.03
CA VAL A 9 -22.16 1.97 -10.00
C VAL A 9 -20.82 1.67 -10.66
N GLN A 10 -19.80 1.39 -9.86
CA GLN A 10 -18.71 0.55 -10.31
C GLN A 10 -19.40 -0.74 -10.77
N GLN A 11 -19.64 -0.83 -12.09
CA GLN A 11 -19.98 -2.10 -12.71
C GLN A 11 -18.83 -3.01 -12.34
N ALA A 12 -19.12 -4.12 -11.66
CA ALA A 12 -18.15 -5.19 -11.48
C ALA A 12 -17.72 -5.60 -12.89
N THR A 13 -16.55 -5.13 -13.30
CA THR A 13 -15.91 -5.54 -14.54
C THR A 13 -15.73 -7.05 -14.44
N PRO A 14 -15.98 -7.81 -15.51
CA PRO A 14 -15.67 -9.23 -15.50
C PRO A 14 -14.19 -9.39 -15.12
N ALA A 15 -13.90 -10.28 -14.17
CA ALA A 15 -12.53 -10.54 -13.73
C ALA A 15 -11.64 -10.74 -14.95
N ASN A 16 -10.54 -9.99 -15.03
CA ASN A 16 -9.53 -10.09 -16.08
C ASN A 16 -8.21 -10.57 -15.45
N PRO A 17 -8.04 -11.90 -15.26
CA PRO A 17 -6.87 -12.45 -14.59
C PRO A 17 -5.55 -12.10 -15.27
N GLU A 18 -5.56 -11.88 -16.59
CA GLU A 18 -4.38 -11.49 -17.35
C GLU A 18 -3.96 -10.06 -17.02
N ALA A 19 -4.91 -9.12 -16.97
CA ALA A 19 -4.64 -7.74 -16.59
C ALA A 19 -4.27 -7.60 -15.10
N ASP A 20 -4.88 -8.42 -14.25
CA ASP A 20 -4.55 -8.54 -12.83
C ASP A 20 -3.08 -8.91 -12.61
N ILE A 21 -2.61 -9.98 -13.27
CA ILE A 21 -1.21 -10.41 -13.20
C ILE A 21 -0.29 -9.35 -13.80
N ALA A 22 -0.66 -8.77 -14.94
CA ALA A 22 0.14 -7.73 -15.58
C ALA A 22 0.23 -6.44 -14.75
N LEU A 23 -0.80 -6.13 -13.95
CA LEU A 23 -0.77 -4.98 -13.03
C LEU A 23 0.22 -5.20 -11.89
N LEU A 24 0.28 -6.42 -11.33
CA LEU A 24 1.29 -6.79 -10.32
C LEU A 24 2.71 -6.60 -10.88
N SER A 25 2.99 -7.14 -12.08
CA SER A 25 4.29 -6.95 -12.75
C SER A 25 4.59 -5.48 -13.04
N ALA A 26 3.60 -4.71 -13.54
CA ALA A 26 3.80 -3.29 -13.82
C ALA A 26 4.09 -2.47 -12.56
N ALA A 27 3.49 -2.84 -11.42
CA ALA A 27 3.75 -2.20 -10.14
C ALA A 27 5.13 -2.54 -9.59
N TYR A 28 5.57 -3.79 -9.72
CA TYR A 28 6.92 -4.22 -9.36
C TYR A 28 8.01 -3.57 -10.24
N ASP A 29 7.78 -3.49 -11.55
CA ASP A 29 8.75 -2.91 -12.50
C ASP A 29 8.73 -1.36 -12.55
N GLY A 30 7.76 -0.72 -11.88
CA GLY A 30 7.58 0.73 -11.94
C GLY A 30 7.05 1.26 -13.28
N ASN A 31 6.46 0.39 -14.10
CA ASN A 31 5.97 0.73 -15.43
C ASN A 31 4.60 1.42 -15.37
N ILE A 32 4.62 2.74 -15.23
CA ILE A 32 3.42 3.56 -15.11
C ILE A 32 2.47 3.45 -16.31
N GLU A 33 2.98 3.30 -17.53
CA GLU A 33 2.12 3.21 -18.71
C GLU A 33 1.45 1.84 -18.81
N ALA A 34 2.17 0.77 -18.48
CA ALA A 34 1.56 -0.56 -18.36
C ALA A 34 0.51 -0.58 -17.24
N ALA A 35 0.79 -0.03 -16.07
CA ALA A 35 -0.17 0.03 -14.96
C ALA A 35 -1.45 0.78 -15.37
N LYS A 36 -1.35 1.93 -16.05
CA LYS A 36 -2.51 2.65 -16.60
C LYS A 36 -3.31 1.80 -17.57
N GLN A 37 -2.63 1.09 -18.47
CA GLN A 37 -3.28 0.22 -19.44
C GLN A 37 -4.05 -0.91 -18.75
N GLN A 38 -3.43 -1.62 -17.80
CA GLN A 38 -4.07 -2.74 -17.11
C GLN A 38 -5.31 -2.28 -16.31
N LEU A 39 -5.23 -1.13 -15.65
CA LEU A 39 -6.39 -0.53 -14.97
C LEU A 39 -7.51 -0.15 -15.96
N ALA A 40 -7.17 0.35 -17.15
CA ALA A 40 -8.15 0.64 -18.19
C ALA A 40 -8.79 -0.63 -18.80
N GLU A 41 -8.07 -1.75 -18.80
CA GLU A 41 -8.55 -3.07 -19.21
C GLU A 41 -9.34 -3.81 -18.11
N GLY A 42 -9.52 -3.17 -16.95
CA GLY A 42 -10.38 -3.65 -15.88
C GLY A 42 -9.68 -4.52 -14.84
N ALA A 43 -8.35 -4.44 -14.73
CA ALA A 43 -7.61 -5.06 -13.62
C ALA A 43 -8.16 -4.58 -12.26
N ASP A 44 -8.25 -5.50 -11.31
CA ASP A 44 -8.52 -5.17 -9.92
C ASP A 44 -7.29 -4.49 -9.31
N VAL A 45 -7.43 -3.21 -8.93
CA VAL A 45 -6.36 -2.44 -8.28
C VAL A 45 -5.88 -3.09 -6.97
N ASN A 46 -6.72 -3.93 -6.34
CA ASN A 46 -6.46 -4.67 -5.12
C ASN A 46 -6.26 -6.17 -5.36
N VAL A 47 -5.93 -6.57 -6.60
CA VAL A 47 -5.54 -7.94 -6.93
C VAL A 47 -4.48 -8.43 -5.94
N LYS A 48 -4.60 -9.70 -5.54
CA LYS A 48 -3.63 -10.37 -4.66
C LYS A 48 -2.84 -11.40 -5.44
N ASP A 49 -1.52 -11.34 -5.33
CA ASP A 49 -0.63 -12.37 -5.85
C ASP A 49 -0.77 -13.66 -5.02
N LYS A 50 -1.57 -14.59 -5.53
CA LYS A 50 -1.89 -15.86 -4.86
C LYS A 50 -0.74 -16.85 -4.85
N ASP A 51 0.25 -16.68 -5.74
CA ASP A 51 1.40 -17.58 -5.82
C ASP A 51 2.51 -17.18 -4.85
N TYR A 52 2.42 -15.96 -4.29
CA TYR A 52 3.31 -15.45 -3.24
C TYR A 52 2.57 -15.22 -1.91
N ARG A 53 2.66 -14.02 -1.34
CA ARG A 53 2.16 -13.67 -0.01
C ARG A 53 0.82 -12.92 -0.06
N ASN A 54 0.02 -13.08 -1.12
CA ASN A 54 -1.13 -12.22 -1.38
C ASN A 54 -0.75 -10.72 -1.39
N GLU A 55 0.41 -10.42 -1.96
CA GLU A 55 0.87 -9.05 -2.18
C GLU A 55 -0.03 -8.35 -3.21
N THR A 56 -0.24 -7.06 -3.01
CA THR A 56 -1.03 -6.18 -3.87
C THR A 56 -0.10 -5.31 -4.72
N PRO A 57 -0.60 -4.74 -5.83
CA PRO A 57 0.19 -3.80 -6.63
C PRO A 57 0.77 -2.66 -5.79
N LEU A 58 0.04 -2.14 -4.81
CA LEU A 58 0.52 -1.04 -3.97
C LEU A 58 1.67 -1.48 -3.06
N GLN A 59 1.67 -2.71 -2.56
CA GLN A 59 2.79 -3.25 -1.78
C GLN A 59 4.05 -3.40 -2.65
N TYR A 60 3.93 -3.88 -3.89
CA TYR A 60 5.08 -3.92 -4.81
C TYR A 60 5.61 -2.53 -5.14
N ALA A 61 4.74 -1.58 -5.47
CA ALA A 61 5.16 -0.21 -5.74
C ALA A 61 5.81 0.45 -4.51
N ALA A 62 5.33 0.12 -3.30
CA ALA A 62 5.88 0.64 -2.05
C ALA A 62 7.22 0.01 -1.68
N GLN A 63 7.39 -1.30 -1.89
CA GLN A 63 8.65 -2.02 -1.70
C GLN A 63 9.73 -1.53 -2.66
N GLU A 64 9.40 -1.34 -3.93
CA GLU A 64 10.39 -1.00 -4.97
C GLU A 64 10.56 0.52 -5.18
N GLY A 65 9.83 1.35 -4.41
CA GLY A 65 10.01 2.81 -4.42
C GLY A 65 9.37 3.54 -5.62
N HIS A 66 8.41 2.91 -6.29
CA HIS A 66 7.81 3.43 -7.53
C HIS A 66 6.72 4.47 -7.27
N MET A 67 7.14 5.68 -6.90
CA MET A 67 6.26 6.81 -6.52
C MET A 67 5.07 7.02 -7.45
N LYS A 68 5.33 7.17 -8.76
CA LYS A 68 4.26 7.45 -9.74
C LYS A 68 3.24 6.33 -9.83
N VAL A 69 3.69 5.09 -9.64
CA VAL A 69 2.79 3.92 -9.66
C VAL A 69 1.99 3.86 -8.38
N ALA A 70 2.61 4.11 -7.22
CA ALA A 70 1.89 4.21 -5.94
C ALA A 70 0.81 5.30 -5.98
N GLU A 71 1.12 6.50 -6.48
CA GLU A 71 0.14 7.59 -6.67
C GLU A 71 -1.02 7.15 -7.57
N LEU A 72 -0.72 6.49 -8.70
CA LEU A 72 -1.75 6.00 -9.63
C LEU A 72 -2.66 4.97 -8.96
N LEU A 73 -2.09 4.00 -8.25
CA LEU A 73 -2.83 2.92 -7.60
C LEU A 73 -3.75 3.49 -6.50
N ILE A 74 -3.25 4.38 -5.65
CA ILE A 74 -4.03 5.06 -4.62
C ILE A 74 -5.17 5.88 -5.25
N ALA A 75 -4.89 6.63 -6.32
CA ALA A 75 -5.91 7.40 -7.05
C ALA A 75 -7.01 6.52 -7.67
N ASN A 76 -6.74 5.23 -7.90
CA ASN A 76 -7.71 4.25 -8.39
C ASN A 76 -8.35 3.41 -7.27
N GLY A 77 -8.09 3.72 -6.00
CA GLY A 77 -8.73 3.08 -4.86
C GLY A 77 -8.00 1.84 -4.33
N ALA A 78 -6.68 1.79 -4.49
CA ALA A 78 -5.87 0.81 -3.77
C ALA A 78 -6.06 0.93 -2.25
N ASP A 79 -6.16 -0.21 -1.57
CA ASP A 79 -6.21 -0.29 -0.12
C ASP A 79 -4.82 -0.01 0.47
N VAL A 80 -4.63 1.21 0.97
CA VAL A 80 -3.40 1.68 1.62
C VAL A 80 -3.01 0.88 2.87
N ASN A 81 -3.95 0.14 3.45
CA ASN A 81 -3.77 -0.63 4.68
C ASN A 81 -3.86 -2.15 4.43
N ALA A 82 -3.76 -2.58 3.17
CA ALA A 82 -3.78 -3.99 2.81
C ALA A 82 -2.69 -4.76 3.56
N LYS A 83 -3.05 -5.92 4.11
CA LYS A 83 -2.11 -6.81 4.80
C LYS A 83 -1.78 -8.04 3.96
N VAL A 84 -0.50 -8.32 3.80
CA VAL A 84 -0.04 -9.57 3.19
C VAL A 84 -0.34 -10.77 4.09
N PHE A 85 -0.40 -11.96 3.50
CA PHE A 85 -0.55 -13.21 4.21
C PHE A 85 0.78 -13.63 4.87
N GLY A 86 0.71 -14.10 6.12
CA GLY A 86 1.86 -14.61 6.87
C GLY A 86 2.36 -13.64 7.93
N ASN A 87 3.04 -12.56 7.52
CA ASN A 87 3.64 -11.59 8.46
C ASN A 87 2.77 -10.34 8.68
N GLY A 88 1.74 -10.12 7.86
CA GLY A 88 0.76 -9.03 8.05
C GLY A 88 1.28 -7.64 7.73
N GLU A 89 2.38 -7.52 6.97
CA GLU A 89 2.95 -6.26 6.54
C GLU A 89 1.99 -5.46 5.65
N THR A 90 2.06 -4.14 5.80
CA THR A 90 1.29 -3.14 5.04
C THR A 90 2.19 -2.46 3.99
N PRO A 91 1.62 -1.77 2.98
CA PRO A 91 2.40 -0.92 2.08
C PRO A 91 3.36 0.03 2.82
N LEU A 92 2.93 0.58 3.97
CA LEU A 92 3.73 1.48 4.78
C LEU A 92 4.99 0.78 5.33
N GLN A 93 4.85 -0.45 5.81
CA GLN A 93 5.97 -1.22 6.35
C GLN A 93 6.99 -1.62 5.27
N TYR A 94 6.54 -1.99 4.07
CA TYR A 94 7.46 -2.19 2.94
C TYR A 94 8.24 -0.91 2.61
N ALA A 95 7.57 0.24 2.52
CA ALA A 95 8.22 1.51 2.23
C ALA A 95 9.22 1.94 3.33
N VAL A 96 8.90 1.66 4.59
CA VAL A 96 9.82 1.87 5.72
C VAL A 96 11.00 0.91 5.64
N GLN A 97 10.80 -0.37 5.41
CA GLN A 97 11.92 -1.32 5.34
C GLN A 97 12.89 -1.00 4.20
N GLU A 98 12.41 -0.50 3.08
CA GLU A 98 13.27 -0.17 1.94
C GLU A 98 13.74 1.30 1.95
N GLY A 99 13.45 2.06 3.02
CA GLY A 99 13.93 3.43 3.20
C GLY A 99 13.32 4.45 2.22
N HIS A 100 12.17 4.14 1.64
CA HIS A 100 11.50 4.95 0.63
C HIS A 100 10.68 6.08 1.27
N LYS A 101 11.37 7.08 1.83
CA LYS A 101 10.78 8.18 2.60
C LYS A 101 9.63 8.88 1.87
N GLU A 102 9.78 9.18 0.59
CA GLU A 102 8.72 9.86 -0.16
C GLU A 102 7.46 8.99 -0.27
N ILE A 103 7.60 7.66 -0.42
CA ILE A 103 6.46 6.73 -0.39
C ILE A 103 5.82 6.71 1.00
N VAL A 104 6.62 6.71 2.07
CA VAL A 104 6.12 6.81 3.45
C VAL A 104 5.26 8.07 3.62
N GLU A 105 5.73 9.22 3.15
CA GLU A 105 4.97 10.48 3.16
C GLU A 105 3.66 10.36 2.37
N LEU A 106 3.70 9.77 1.17
CA LEU A 106 2.52 9.55 0.33
C LEU A 106 1.48 8.69 1.05
N LEU A 107 1.90 7.57 1.65
CA LEU A 107 1.00 6.62 2.31
C LEU A 107 0.36 7.25 3.56
N ILE A 108 1.14 7.94 4.39
CA ILE A 108 0.62 8.66 5.56
C ILE A 108 -0.38 9.75 5.14
N ALA A 109 -0.10 10.47 4.06
CA ALA A 109 -1.02 11.49 3.52
C ALA A 109 -2.34 10.91 2.98
N ASN A 110 -2.40 9.60 2.75
CA ASN A 110 -3.59 8.87 2.30
C ASN A 110 -4.11 7.90 3.38
N ASP A 111 -3.97 8.27 4.66
CA ASP A 111 -4.55 7.57 5.82
C ASP A 111 -4.00 6.14 6.05
N ALA A 112 -2.74 5.90 5.72
CA ALA A 112 -2.06 4.68 6.16
C ALA A 112 -1.94 4.64 7.71
N ASP A 113 -2.23 3.48 8.30
CA ASP A 113 -2.13 3.25 9.73
C ASP A 113 -0.67 3.16 10.17
N VAL A 114 -0.15 4.27 10.72
CA VAL A 114 1.22 4.37 11.24
C VAL A 114 1.52 3.46 12.43
N ASN A 115 0.51 2.79 12.99
CA ASN A 115 0.62 1.87 14.11
C ASN A 115 0.26 0.42 13.71
N ALA A 116 0.17 0.12 12.41
CA ALA A 116 -0.16 -1.20 11.93
C ALA A 116 0.88 -2.25 12.38
N LEU A 117 0.44 -3.25 13.15
CA LEU A 117 1.33 -4.32 13.60
C LEU A 117 1.50 -5.42 12.55
N SER A 118 2.75 -5.77 12.28
CA SER A 118 3.20 -7.00 11.61
C SER A 118 3.86 -7.95 12.62
N VAL A 119 4.37 -9.08 12.13
CA VAL A 119 5.24 -9.97 12.92
C VAL A 119 6.56 -9.30 13.30
N TYR A 120 7.05 -8.33 12.51
CA TYR A 120 8.31 -7.63 12.77
C TYR A 120 8.14 -6.44 13.72
N GLY A 121 6.95 -5.86 13.82
CA GLY A 121 6.67 -4.80 14.78
C GLY A 121 5.68 -3.78 14.24
N ALA A 122 5.66 -2.61 14.88
CA ALA A 122 5.07 -1.40 14.31
C ALA A 122 6.05 -0.77 13.30
N PRO A 123 5.57 0.09 12.38
CA PRO A 123 6.44 0.81 11.43
C PRO A 123 7.57 1.58 12.12
N LEU A 124 7.33 2.12 13.32
CA LEU A 124 8.36 2.81 14.10
C LEU A 124 9.46 1.88 14.62
N ASP A 125 9.13 0.64 15.00
CA ASP A 125 10.12 -0.34 15.43
C ASP A 125 11.07 -0.66 14.26
N GLU A 126 10.49 -0.94 13.09
CA GLU A 126 11.22 -1.28 11.86
C GLU A 126 12.15 -0.13 11.41
N ALA A 127 11.67 1.12 11.42
CA ALA A 127 12.50 2.28 11.06
C ALA A 127 13.69 2.46 12.02
N VAL A 128 13.49 2.23 13.32
CA VAL A 128 14.54 2.36 14.34
C VAL A 128 15.57 1.24 14.23
N GLU A 129 15.13 -0.01 14.03
CA GLU A 129 16.02 -1.16 13.86
C GLU A 129 16.96 -1.03 12.65
N ARG A 130 16.53 -0.28 11.63
CA ARG A 130 17.27 -0.05 10.38
C ARG A 130 18.09 1.25 10.37
N ASP A 131 18.11 1.99 11.47
CA ASP A 131 18.81 3.29 11.61
C ASP A 131 18.28 4.38 10.64
N GLU A 132 17.01 4.29 10.24
CA GLU A 132 16.34 5.24 9.35
C GLU A 132 15.78 6.43 10.13
N SER A 133 16.68 7.21 10.72
CA SER A 133 16.35 8.34 11.62
C SER A 133 15.34 9.33 11.04
N GLU A 134 15.44 9.70 9.76
CA GLU A 134 14.49 10.61 9.12
C GLU A 134 13.06 10.03 9.03
N ILE A 135 12.94 8.74 8.70
CA ILE A 135 11.65 8.05 8.61
C ILE A 135 11.07 7.83 10.00
N ALA A 136 11.89 7.45 10.97
CA ALA A 136 11.47 7.32 12.37
C ALA A 136 10.91 8.65 12.92
N ASP A 137 11.56 9.78 12.63
CA ASP A 137 11.08 11.09 13.06
C ASP A 137 9.80 11.51 12.33
N LEU A 138 9.69 11.20 11.04
CA LEU A 138 8.45 11.39 10.27
C LEU A 138 7.28 10.59 10.86
N LEU A 139 7.50 9.32 11.21
CA LEU A 139 6.50 8.45 11.83
C LEU A 139 6.08 8.98 13.21
N ARG A 140 7.03 9.36 14.07
CA ARG A 140 6.75 9.97 15.39
C ARG A 140 5.92 11.24 15.26
N LYS A 141 6.24 12.09 14.28
CA LYS A 141 5.49 13.32 14.01
C LYS A 141 4.02 13.04 13.69
N HIS A 142 3.70 11.88 13.13
CA HIS A 142 2.35 11.43 12.81
C HIS A 142 1.73 10.51 13.88
N GLY A 143 2.35 10.44 15.07
CA GLY A 143 1.80 9.68 16.21
C GLY A 143 2.05 8.18 16.16
N ALA A 144 3.06 7.74 15.39
CA ALA A 144 3.52 6.36 15.46
C ALA A 144 4.11 6.08 16.84
N LYS A 145 3.78 4.90 17.36
CA LYS A 145 4.28 4.35 18.62
C LYS A 145 5.04 3.06 18.34
N THR A 146 5.90 2.69 19.27
CA THR A 146 6.55 1.38 19.26
C THR A 146 5.52 0.28 19.50
N GLY A 147 5.82 -0.92 19.02
CA GLY A 147 4.97 -2.10 19.25
C GLY A 147 4.83 -2.44 20.74
N GLU A 148 5.83 -2.11 21.57
CA GLU A 148 5.77 -2.26 23.02
C GLU A 148 4.74 -1.31 23.66
N GLU A 149 4.75 -0.04 23.27
CA GLU A 149 3.79 0.97 23.74
C GLU A 149 2.37 0.57 23.37
N LEU A 150 2.12 0.17 22.11
CA LEU A 150 0.80 -0.26 21.64
C LEU A 150 0.26 -1.47 22.41
N LYS A 151 1.13 -2.44 22.76
CA LYS A 151 0.75 -3.61 23.59
C LYS A 151 0.45 -3.24 25.04
N SER A 152 1.04 -2.15 25.53
CA SER A 152 0.85 -1.68 26.91
C SER A 152 -0.48 -0.96 27.13
N GLU A 153 -1.03 -0.31 26.09
CA GLU A 153 -2.29 0.44 26.14
C GLU A 153 -3.55 -0.43 26.07
N GLY A 154 -3.39 -1.70 25.66
CA GLY A 154 -4.46 -2.69 25.62
C GLY A 154 -4.69 -3.47 26.92
N LYS A 155 -4.01 -3.08 28.01
CA LYS A 155 -4.16 -3.66 29.36
C LYS A 155 -4.90 -2.69 30.29
#